data_AF-A0A6C1NNB6-F1
#
_entry.id   AF-A0A6C1NNB6-F1
#
_cell.length_a   1.000
_cell.length_b   1.000
_cell.length_c   1.000
_cell.angle_alpha   90.00
_cell.angle_beta   90.00
_cell.angle_gamma   90.00
#
_symmetry.space_group_name_H-M   'P 1'
#
loop_
_entity.id
_entity.type
_entity.pdbx_description
1 polymer ?
#
loop_
_entity_poly.entity_id
_entity_poly.type
_entity_poly.pdbx_seq_one_letter_code
_entity_poly.pdbx_strand_id
1 'polypeptide(L)'
;MFPNPSEARHALADRPVARVAKMHGEGHPELRQLHERVEALAARLGAQMELEERDVFEPLRAGLCTGSGVRGELDQGNRVMAGLLRELRSLTGDFAAPEYACNTWRALFATLADLEDDLHLHIHLETHVLLPGLEEGEGARA
;
A
#
# COMPACT_ATOMS: atom_id res chain seq x y z
N MET A 1 2.43 9.72 14.74
CA MET A 1 3.49 8.78 14.34
C MET A 1 3.16 8.48 12.89
N PHE A 2 4.03 8.86 11.94
CA PHE A 2 3.83 8.48 10.55
C PHE A 2 3.82 6.96 10.49
N PRO A 3 2.84 6.31 9.87
CA PRO A 3 2.86 4.86 9.76
C PRO A 3 4.13 4.46 9.02
N ASN A 4 4.93 3.61 9.65
CA ASN A 4 6.18 3.16 9.08
C ASN A 4 5.85 2.17 7.95
N PRO A 5 6.18 2.47 6.68
CA PRO A 5 5.85 1.57 5.57
C PRO A 5 6.52 0.18 5.72
N SER A 6 7.60 0.09 6.51
CA SER A 6 8.20 -1.19 6.90
C SER A 6 7.29 -2.04 7.80
N GLU A 7 6.53 -1.40 8.69
CA GLU A 7 5.50 -2.05 9.51
C GLU A 7 4.30 -2.47 8.67
N ALA A 8 3.88 -1.63 7.71
CA ALA A 8 2.84 -1.99 6.73
C ALA A 8 3.23 -3.23 5.90
N ARG A 9 4.50 -3.34 5.47
CA ARG A 9 5.02 -4.54 4.79
C ARG A 9 4.99 -5.77 5.70
N HIS A 10 5.35 -5.63 6.98
CA HIS A 10 5.29 -6.74 7.93
C HIS A 10 3.87 -7.17 8.28
N ALA A 11 2.93 -6.22 8.38
CA ALA A 11 1.51 -6.50 8.58
C ALA A 11 0.91 -7.38 7.45
N LEU A 12 1.48 -7.28 6.25
CA LEU A 12 1.11 -8.10 5.10
C LEU A 12 1.87 -9.44 5.00
N ALA A 13 3.02 -9.57 5.67
CA ALA A 13 3.94 -10.70 5.52
C ALA A 13 3.59 -11.91 6.38
N ASP A 14 3.04 -11.70 7.58
CA ASP A 14 2.38 -12.77 8.32
C ASP A 14 1.04 -13.01 7.62
N ARG A 15 0.72 -14.24 7.18
CA ARG A 15 -0.40 -14.47 6.21
C ARG A 15 -1.72 -14.97 6.83
N PRO A 16 -2.43 -14.20 7.70
CA PRO A 16 -3.83 -14.47 8.02
C PRO A 16 -4.69 -14.58 6.76
N VAL A 17 -4.41 -13.77 5.72
CA VAL A 17 -5.16 -13.80 4.46
C VAL A 17 -5.05 -15.14 3.73
N ALA A 18 -3.86 -15.73 3.62
CA ALA A 18 -3.69 -17.03 2.99
C ALA A 18 -4.35 -18.14 3.81
N ARG A 19 -4.30 -18.04 5.14
CA ARG A 19 -4.98 -18.98 6.04
C ARG A 19 -6.50 -18.89 5.90
N VAL A 20 -7.06 -17.70 5.89
CA VAL A 20 -8.49 -17.44 5.73
C VAL A 20 -8.97 -17.89 4.36
N ALA A 21 -8.24 -17.55 3.29
CA ALA A 21 -8.55 -18.02 1.93
C ALA A 21 -8.49 -19.55 1.81
N LYS A 22 -7.51 -20.20 2.45
CA LYS A 22 -7.40 -21.66 2.46
C LYS A 22 -8.55 -22.34 3.20
N MET A 23 -8.94 -21.81 4.36
CA MET A 23 -9.95 -22.45 5.22
C MET A 23 -11.39 -22.15 4.80
N HIS A 24 -11.64 -20.97 4.22
CA HIS A 24 -13.00 -20.51 3.91
C HIS A 24 -13.24 -20.28 2.42
N GLY A 25 -12.21 -20.33 1.57
CA GLY A 25 -12.32 -19.96 0.16
C GLY A 25 -13.28 -20.84 -0.65
N GLU A 26 -13.51 -22.10 -0.26
CA GLU A 26 -14.48 -22.98 -0.95
C GLU A 26 -15.91 -22.43 -0.87
N GLY A 27 -16.32 -21.90 0.30
CA GLY A 27 -17.61 -21.23 0.49
C GLY A 27 -17.60 -19.74 0.14
N HIS A 28 -16.40 -19.14 0.05
CA HIS A 28 -16.18 -17.71 -0.13
C HIS A 28 -15.13 -17.42 -1.21
N PRO A 29 -15.48 -17.53 -2.51
CA PRO A 29 -14.54 -17.28 -3.61
C PRO A 29 -13.90 -15.89 -3.58
N GLU A 30 -14.57 -14.90 -3.01
CA GLU A 30 -14.08 -13.55 -2.76
C GLU A 30 -12.81 -13.54 -1.88
N LEU A 31 -12.65 -14.49 -0.94
CA LEU A 31 -11.47 -14.55 -0.08
C LEU A 31 -10.22 -15.02 -0.83
N ARG A 32 -10.38 -15.79 -1.92
CA ARG A 32 -9.25 -16.12 -2.80
C ARG A 32 -8.80 -14.90 -3.60
N GLN A 33 -9.76 -14.14 -4.14
CA GLN A 33 -9.47 -12.88 -4.83
C GLN A 33 -8.84 -11.86 -3.88
N LEU A 34 -9.34 -11.78 -2.64
CA LEU A 34 -8.77 -10.95 -1.60
C LEU A 34 -7.29 -11.27 -1.39
N HIS A 35 -6.94 -12.55 -1.27
CA HIS A 35 -5.55 -12.99 -1.12
C HIS A 35 -4.66 -12.52 -2.29
N GLU A 36 -5.12 -12.68 -3.53
CA GLU A 36 -4.38 -12.21 -4.70
C GLU A 36 -4.17 -10.69 -4.69
N ARG A 37 -5.18 -9.92 -4.30
CA ARG A 37 -5.09 -8.45 -4.22
C ARG A 37 -4.19 -7.98 -3.09
N VAL A 38 -4.21 -8.66 -1.95
CA VAL A 38 -3.31 -8.36 -0.83
C VAL A 38 -1.86 -8.64 -1.22
N GLU A 39 -1.57 -9.75 -1.88
CA GLU A 39 -0.20 -10.05 -2.36
C GLU A 39 0.26 -9.04 -3.43
N ALA A 40 -0.64 -8.63 -4.35
CA ALA A 40 -0.33 -7.59 -5.32
C ALA A 40 -0.03 -6.24 -4.67
N LEU A 41 -0.80 -5.85 -3.64
CA LEU A 41 -0.57 -4.62 -2.88
C LEU A 41 0.76 -4.68 -2.12
N ALA A 42 1.05 -5.81 -1.46
CA ALA A 42 2.31 -6.01 -0.74
C ALA A 42 3.53 -5.88 -1.67
N ALA A 43 3.47 -6.53 -2.84
CA ALA A 43 4.52 -6.44 -3.85
C ALA A 43 4.69 -5.02 -4.37
N ARG A 44 3.58 -4.31 -4.66
CA ARG A 44 3.65 -2.94 -5.18
C ARG A 44 4.16 -1.95 -4.13
N LEU A 45 3.73 -2.08 -2.88
CA LEU A 45 4.20 -1.25 -1.77
C LEU A 45 5.69 -1.46 -1.54
N GLY A 46 6.15 -2.71 -1.51
CA GLY A 46 7.58 -3.01 -1.39
C GLY A 46 8.41 -2.37 -2.49
N ALA A 47 7.97 -2.47 -3.75
CA ALA A 47 8.64 -1.82 -4.87
C ALA A 47 8.59 -0.29 -4.80
N GLN A 48 7.49 0.31 -4.32
CA GLN A 48 7.38 1.76 -4.13
C GLN A 48 8.44 2.23 -3.12
N MET A 49 8.49 1.61 -1.96
CA MET A 49 9.40 2.00 -0.88
C MET A 49 10.88 1.91 -1.28
N GLU A 50 11.25 0.87 -2.04
CA GLU A 50 12.61 0.71 -2.54
C GLU A 50 12.98 1.81 -3.55
N LEU A 51 12.04 2.18 -4.42
CA LEU A 51 12.19 3.29 -5.36
C LEU A 51 12.29 4.63 -4.61
N GLU A 52 11.40 4.89 -3.65
CA GLU A 52 11.42 6.09 -2.81
C GLU A 52 12.76 6.24 -2.08
N GLU A 53 13.21 5.21 -1.36
CA GLU A 53 14.43 5.30 -0.55
C GLU A 53 15.67 5.53 -1.40
N ARG A 54 15.81 4.77 -2.50
CA ARG A 54 17.01 4.80 -3.34
C ARG A 54 17.05 6.03 -4.25
N ASP A 55 15.94 6.37 -4.89
CA ASP A 55 15.92 7.34 -5.98
C ASP A 55 15.35 8.71 -5.56
N VAL A 56 14.74 8.81 -4.37
CA VAL A 56 14.27 10.08 -3.79
C VAL A 56 15.00 10.41 -2.49
N PHE A 57 14.82 9.63 -1.43
CA PHE A 57 15.26 10.04 -0.09
C PHE A 57 16.78 10.05 0.06
N GLU A 58 17.49 9.06 -0.48
CA GLU A 58 18.95 9.05 -0.46
C GLU A 58 19.57 10.24 -1.20
N PRO A 59 19.21 10.55 -2.46
CA PRO A 59 19.67 11.75 -3.16
C PRO A 59 19.34 13.04 -2.40
N LEU A 60 18.10 13.18 -1.88
CA LEU A 60 17.70 14.36 -1.13
C LEU A 60 18.55 14.56 0.14
N ARG A 61 18.82 13.48 0.90
CA ARG A 61 19.72 13.53 2.07
C ARG A 61 21.15 13.90 1.69
N ALA A 62 21.61 13.51 0.51
CA ALA A 62 22.90 13.88 -0.04
C ALA A 62 22.93 15.29 -0.68
N GLY A 63 21.80 16.00 -0.74
CA GLY A 63 21.68 17.31 -1.39
C GLY A 63 21.69 17.26 -2.93
N LEU A 64 21.62 16.06 -3.50
CA LEU A 64 21.59 15.80 -4.94
C LEU A 64 20.17 16.00 -5.49
N CYS A 65 20.07 16.15 -6.81
CA CYS A 65 18.79 16.12 -7.51
C CYS A 65 18.30 14.68 -7.72
N THR A 66 16.98 14.51 -7.71
CA THR A 66 16.30 13.28 -8.12
C THR A 66 16.28 13.18 -9.64
N GLY A 67 16.20 11.96 -10.18
CA GLY A 67 16.11 11.76 -11.62
C GLY A 67 14.74 12.14 -12.18
N SER A 68 14.70 12.73 -13.39
CA SER A 68 13.48 13.26 -14.02
C SER A 68 12.39 12.22 -14.35
N GLY A 69 12.66 10.92 -14.20
CA GLY A 69 11.69 9.83 -14.39
C GLY A 69 11.00 9.37 -13.10
N VAL A 70 11.63 9.62 -11.95
CA VAL A 70 11.23 9.04 -10.65
C VAL A 70 9.84 9.50 -10.24
N ARG A 71 9.50 10.78 -10.50
CA ARG A 71 8.16 11.33 -10.22
C ARG A 71 7.05 10.55 -10.92
N GLY A 72 7.21 10.25 -12.20
CA GLY A 72 6.21 9.55 -12.99
C GLY A 72 5.99 8.12 -12.49
N GLU A 73 7.08 7.43 -12.15
CA GLU A 73 7.05 6.08 -11.59
C GLU A 73 6.35 6.04 -10.22
N LEU A 74 6.63 7.03 -9.35
CA LEU A 74 5.98 7.16 -8.05
C LEU A 74 4.48 7.47 -8.16
N ASP A 75 4.08 8.43 -8.99
CA ASP A 75 2.66 8.76 -9.21
C ASP A 75 1.89 7.56 -9.78
N GLN A 76 2.47 6.87 -10.76
CA GLN A 76 1.89 5.64 -11.30
C GLN A 76 1.71 4.59 -10.20
N GLY A 77 2.69 4.46 -9.31
CA GLY A 77 2.61 3.58 -8.15
C GLY A 77 1.46 3.85 -7.21
N ASN A 78 1.33 5.12 -6.84
CA ASN A 78 0.26 5.59 -5.98
C ASN A 78 -1.11 5.29 -6.58
N ARG A 79 -1.28 5.50 -7.89
CA ARG A 79 -2.53 5.16 -8.59
C ARG A 79 -2.83 3.66 -8.57
N VAL A 80 -1.81 2.82 -8.75
CA VAL A 80 -1.97 1.35 -8.68
C VAL A 80 -2.36 0.92 -7.27
N MET A 81 -1.66 1.40 -6.24
CA MET A 81 -1.98 1.07 -4.85
C MET A 81 -3.39 1.55 -4.46
N ALA A 82 -3.77 2.78 -4.83
CA ALA A 82 -5.13 3.28 -4.61
C ALA A 82 -6.20 2.49 -5.37
N GLY A 83 -5.87 1.90 -6.53
CA GLY A 83 -6.73 0.95 -7.23
C GLY A 83 -6.95 -0.33 -6.42
N LEU A 84 -5.86 -0.93 -5.94
CA LEU A 84 -5.88 -2.15 -5.14
C LEU A 84 -6.65 -1.96 -3.83
N LEU A 85 -6.46 -0.85 -3.12
CA LEU A 85 -7.21 -0.54 -1.90
C LEU A 85 -8.73 -0.52 -2.14
N ARG A 86 -9.18 0.14 -3.22
CA ARG A 86 -10.61 0.13 -3.60
C ARG A 86 -11.14 -1.26 -3.89
N GLU A 87 -10.35 -2.11 -4.54
CA GLU A 87 -10.73 -3.50 -4.80
C GLU A 87 -10.82 -4.31 -3.49
N LEU A 88 -9.87 -4.14 -2.57
CA LEU A 88 -9.89 -4.78 -1.25
C LEU A 88 -11.16 -4.38 -0.48
N ARG A 89 -11.47 -3.09 -0.44
CA ARG A 89 -12.66 -2.57 0.23
C ARG A 89 -13.95 -3.13 -0.36
N SER A 90 -14.03 -3.22 -1.69
CA SER A 90 -15.18 -3.81 -2.37
C SER A 90 -15.33 -5.31 -2.09
N LEU A 91 -14.23 -6.08 -2.09
CA LEU A 91 -14.25 -7.52 -1.85
C LEU A 91 -14.62 -7.88 -0.40
N THR A 92 -14.32 -7.00 0.54
CA THR A 92 -14.54 -7.22 1.97
C THR A 92 -15.85 -6.60 2.48
N GLY A 93 -16.56 -5.84 1.65
CA GLY A 93 -17.76 -5.10 2.06
C GLY A 93 -17.43 -4.08 3.14
N ASP A 94 -16.51 -3.15 2.85
CA ASP A 94 -16.01 -2.16 3.82
C ASP A 94 -15.34 -2.80 5.04
N PHE A 95 -14.62 -3.91 4.84
CA PHE A 95 -13.99 -4.68 5.91
C PHE A 95 -14.99 -5.17 6.99
N ALA A 96 -16.28 -5.30 6.62
CA ALA A 96 -17.31 -5.82 7.51
C ALA A 96 -17.30 -7.36 7.51
N ALA A 97 -16.64 -7.95 8.51
CA ALA A 97 -16.60 -9.39 8.65
C ALA A 97 -18.00 -9.95 9.01
N PRO A 98 -18.48 -11.03 8.36
CA PRO A 98 -19.77 -11.65 8.68
C PRO A 98 -19.87 -12.11 10.14
N GLU A 99 -21.09 -12.25 10.66
CA GLU A 99 -21.34 -12.71 12.04
C GLU A 99 -20.74 -14.10 12.33
N TYR A 100 -20.67 -14.98 11.33
CA TYR A 100 -20.09 -16.31 11.45
C TYR A 100 -18.57 -16.35 11.21
N ALA A 101 -17.94 -15.21 10.91
CA ALA A 101 -16.50 -15.15 10.66
C ALA A 101 -15.71 -15.57 11.91
N CYS A 102 -14.68 -16.39 11.72
CA CYS A 102 -13.79 -16.76 12.81
C CYS A 102 -12.92 -15.56 13.26
N ASN A 103 -12.31 -15.65 14.44
CA ASN A 103 -11.49 -14.56 14.99
C ASN A 103 -10.33 -14.15 14.07
N THR A 104 -9.73 -15.11 13.35
CA THR A 104 -8.65 -14.83 12.38
C THR A 104 -9.15 -13.97 11.22
N TRP A 105 -10.36 -14.24 10.72
CA TRP A 105 -10.95 -13.46 9.64
C TRP A 105 -11.29 -12.05 10.12
N ARG A 106 -11.91 -11.91 11.31
CA ARG A 106 -12.19 -10.59 11.88
C ARG A 106 -10.91 -9.77 12.09
N ALA A 107 -9.87 -10.40 12.64
CA ALA A 107 -8.58 -9.75 12.83
C ALA A 107 -7.95 -9.33 11.49
N LEU A 108 -8.00 -10.18 10.47
CA LEU A 108 -7.55 -9.83 9.12
C LEU A 108 -8.25 -8.59 8.59
N PHE A 109 -9.59 -8.53 8.69
CA PHE A 109 -10.35 -7.39 8.17
C PHE A 109 -10.03 -6.09 8.93
N ALA A 110 -9.88 -6.15 10.26
CA ALA A 110 -9.42 -5.01 11.05
C ALA A 110 -8.03 -4.54 10.62
N THR A 111 -7.06 -5.45 10.48
CA THR A 111 -5.71 -5.12 10.01
C THR A 111 -5.69 -4.53 8.60
N LEU A 112 -6.54 -5.02 7.69
CA LEU A 112 -6.65 -4.46 6.34
C LEU A 112 -7.27 -3.06 6.34
N ALA A 113 -8.20 -2.78 7.26
CA ALA A 113 -8.79 -1.45 7.40
C ALA A 113 -7.75 -0.43 7.92
N ASP A 114 -7.00 -0.80 8.97
CA ASP A 114 -5.93 0.04 9.50
C ASP A 114 -4.85 0.32 8.43
N LEU A 115 -4.48 -0.72 7.67
CA LEU A 115 -3.55 -0.59 6.55
C LEU A 115 -4.07 0.33 5.43
N GLU A 116 -5.37 0.27 5.10
CA GLU A 116 -5.99 1.15 4.10
C GLU A 116 -5.89 2.61 4.54
N ASP A 117 -6.20 2.91 5.80
CA ASP A 117 -6.13 4.27 6.33
C ASP A 117 -4.69 4.82 6.29
N ASP A 118 -3.72 4.02 6.71
CA ASP A 118 -2.31 4.39 6.68
C ASP A 118 -1.80 4.62 5.25
N LEU A 119 -2.14 3.74 4.31
CA LEU A 119 -1.71 3.87 2.92
C LEU A 119 -2.42 5.03 2.20
N HIS A 120 -3.67 5.33 2.51
CA HIS A 120 -4.33 6.53 1.99
C HIS A 120 -3.61 7.79 2.44
N LEU A 121 -3.19 7.87 3.71
CA LEU A 121 -2.41 8.99 4.20
C LEU A 121 -1.03 9.06 3.52
N HIS A 122 -0.34 7.93 3.37
CA HIS A 122 0.95 7.86 2.66
C HIS A 122 0.82 8.38 1.22
N ILE A 123 -0.11 7.83 0.45
CA ILE A 123 -0.38 8.24 -0.94
C ILE A 123 -0.73 9.73 -1.02
N HIS A 124 -1.52 10.24 -0.07
CA HIS A 124 -1.88 11.66 -0.02
C HIS A 124 -0.66 12.56 0.16
N LEU A 125 0.21 12.23 1.14
CA LEU A 125 1.43 12.98 1.39
C LEU A 125 2.37 12.93 0.19
N GLU A 126 2.50 11.78 -0.45
CA GLU A 126 3.33 11.69 -1.66
C GLU A 126 2.78 12.55 -2.79
N THR A 127 1.50 12.37 -3.10
CA THR A 127 0.85 13.02 -4.24
C THR A 127 0.80 14.53 -4.10
N HIS A 128 0.58 15.04 -2.89
CA HIS A 128 0.31 16.45 -2.65
C HIS A 128 1.44 17.21 -1.95
N VAL A 129 2.45 16.52 -1.42
CA VAL A 129 3.58 17.17 -0.73
C VAL A 129 4.90 16.77 -1.38
N LEU A 130 5.21 15.47 -1.47
CA LEU A 130 6.51 15.01 -1.99
C LEU A 130 6.67 15.33 -3.48
N LEU A 131 5.75 14.86 -4.33
CA LEU A 131 5.87 15.00 -5.78
C LEU A 131 5.90 16.47 -6.23
N PRO A 132 5.05 17.38 -5.71
CA PRO A 132 5.16 18.81 -6.00
C PRO A 132 6.51 19.40 -5.56
N GLY A 133 7.02 19.01 -4.39
CA GLY A 133 8.32 19.47 -3.91
C GLY A 133 9.49 19.05 -4.81
N LEU A 134 9.40 17.89 -5.47
CA LEU A 134 10.39 17.45 -6.46
C LEU A 134 10.39 18.34 -7.71
N GLU A 135 9.21 18.76 -8.20
CA GLU A 135 9.10 19.67 -9.35
C GLU A 135 9.72 21.05 -9.07
N GLU A 136 9.43 21.61 -7.89
CA GLU A 136 9.97 22.91 -7.50
C GLU A 136 11.50 22.87 -7.35
N GLY A 137 12.03 21.79 -6.79
CA GLY A 137 13.48 21.56 -6.65
C GLY A 137 14.22 21.38 -7.98
N GLU A 138 13.57 20.75 -8.96
CA GLU A 138 14.08 20.63 -10.34
C GLU A 138 14.06 21.99 -11.07
N GLY A 139 12.98 22.77 -10.91
CA GLY A 139 12.83 24.08 -11.55
C GLY A 139 13.70 25.19 -10.96
N ALA A 140 14.04 25.12 -9.67
CA ALA A 140 14.89 26.13 -9.01
C ALA A 140 16.40 25.96 -9.30
N ARG A 141 16.81 24.84 -9.91
CA ARG A 141 18.21 24.51 -10.20
C ARG A 141 18.54 24.48 -11.71
N ALA A 142 17.57 24.75 -12.59
CA ALA A 142 17.73 24.86 -14.05
C ALA A 142 17.96 26.31 -14.48
#